data_AF-A0A811MSL8-F1
#
_entry.id   AF-A0A811MSL8-F1
#
_cell.length_a   1.000
_cell.length_b   1.000
_cell.length_c   1.000
_cell.angle_alpha   90.00
_cell.angle_beta   90.00
_cell.angle_gamma   90.00
#
_symmetry.space_group_name_H-M   'P 1'
#
loop_
_entity.id
_entity.type
_entity.pdbx_description
1 polymer ?
#
loop_
_entity_poly.entity_id
_entity_poly.type
_entity_poly.pdbx_seq_one_letter_code
_entity_poly.pdbx_strand_id
1 'polypeptide(L)'
;MSEWKFRNEKKQLLLGIRRASRPQTVMPSSVLSSDSMHIGLLAAAVHAAATNSRFTIFYNPRASPSEFVIPLSKYIKAVFHTRISVGMRFRMLFETEESSVRRYMGTITEVSDADPVRWPSSYWRSVKVTKMMNL
;
A
#
# COMPACT_ATOMS: atom_id res chain seq x y z
N MET A 1 13.85 -16.15 -8.51
CA MET A 1 14.68 -14.93 -8.48
C MET A 1 14.69 -14.39 -9.88
N SER A 2 14.36 -13.11 -10.07
CA SER A 2 14.35 -12.48 -11.39
C SER A 2 15.48 -11.45 -11.47
N GLU A 3 16.18 -11.47 -12.60
CA GLU A 3 17.23 -10.51 -12.92
C GLU A 3 16.72 -9.58 -14.01
N TRP A 4 17.02 -8.29 -13.89
CA TRP A 4 16.75 -7.33 -14.95
C TRP A 4 18.00 -6.53 -15.29
N LYS A 5 18.19 -6.29 -16.58
CA LYS A 5 19.26 -5.45 -17.13
C LYS A 5 18.59 -4.34 -17.92
N PHE A 6 18.94 -3.09 -17.62
CA PHE A 6 18.53 -1.97 -18.47
C PHE A 6 19.68 -1.00 -18.68
N ARG A 7 19.63 -0.28 -19.79
CA ARG A 7 20.57 0.79 -20.10
C ARG A 7 19.86 2.11 -19.89
N ASN A 8 20.41 2.98 -19.04
CA ASN A 8 19.83 4.30 -18.82
C ASN A 8 20.16 5.26 -19.97
N GLU A 9 19.56 6.45 -19.95
CA GLU A 9 19.79 7.52 -20.93
C GLU A 9 21.27 7.92 -21.04
N LYS A 10 22.04 7.77 -19.95
CA LYS A 10 23.48 8.01 -19.90
C LYS A 10 24.32 6.85 -20.44
N LYS A 11 23.70 5.88 -21.11
CA LYS A 11 24.33 4.66 -21.64
C LYS A 11 24.99 3.76 -20.58
N GLN A 12 24.69 3.94 -19.30
CA GLN A 12 25.18 3.07 -18.23
C GLN A 12 24.31 1.83 -18.14
N LEU A 13 24.96 0.66 -17.98
CA LEU A 13 24.27 -0.60 -17.76
C LEU A 13 23.98 -0.76 -16.26
N LEU A 14 22.72 -1.02 -15.93
CA LEU A 14 22.26 -1.26 -14.57
C LEU A 14 21.70 -2.67 -14.46
N LEU A 15 22.13 -3.40 -13.43
CA LEU A 15 21.67 -4.74 -13.11
C LEU A 15 20.95 -4.70 -11.76
N GLY A 16 19.74 -5.27 -11.72
CA GLY A 16 19.00 -5.44 -10.49
C GLY A 16 18.55 -6.88 -10.28
N ILE A 17 18.52 -7.29 -9.02
CA ILE A 17 18.06 -8.61 -8.60
C ILE A 17 16.79 -8.44 -7.79
N ARG A 18 15.76 -9.22 -8.15
CA ARG A 18 14.50 -9.33 -7.43
C ARG A 18 14.38 -10.73 -6.84
N ARG A 19 14.33 -10.80 -5.51
CA ARG A 19 14.04 -12.07 -4.80
C ARG A 19 12.56 -12.44 -4.96
N ALA A 20 12.27 -13.74 -4.99
CA ALA A 20 10.89 -14.22 -5.03
C ALA A 20 10.16 -13.84 -3.72
N SER A 21 8.84 -13.71 -3.81
CA SER A 21 7.98 -13.55 -2.64
C SER A 21 7.94 -14.87 -1.87
N ARG A 22 8.81 -15.04 -0.88
CA ARG A 22 8.75 -16.17 0.05
C ARG A 22 7.95 -15.72 1.29
N PRO A 23 7.06 -16.55 1.87
CA PRO A 23 6.52 -16.32 3.20
C PRO A 23 7.71 -16.18 4.14
N GLN A 24 8.02 -14.94 4.50
CA GLN A 24 9.15 -14.65 5.35
C GLN A 24 8.67 -14.91 6.77
N THR A 25 9.31 -15.83 7.49
CA THR A 25 9.29 -15.79 8.95
C THR A 25 9.95 -14.47 9.33
N VAL A 26 9.14 -13.44 9.54
CA VAL A 26 9.59 -12.15 10.06
C VAL A 26 10.09 -12.46 11.45
N MET A 27 11.41 -12.66 11.59
CA MET A 27 12.02 -12.76 12.90
C MET A 27 11.80 -11.40 13.56
N PRO A 28 11.06 -11.34 14.69
CA PRO A 28 10.82 -10.08 15.36
C PRO A 28 12.16 -9.46 15.77
N SER A 29 12.23 -8.13 15.72
CA SER A 29 13.43 -7.40 16.16
C SER A 29 13.77 -7.75 17.60
N SER A 30 15.05 -7.99 17.89
CA SER A 30 15.55 -8.13 19.26
C SER A 30 15.69 -6.79 19.99
N VAL A 31 15.51 -5.66 19.29
CA VAL A 31 15.70 -4.30 19.84
C VAL A 31 14.42 -3.75 20.45
N LEU A 32 13.26 -4.00 19.81
CA LEU A 32 11.95 -3.54 20.27
C LEU A 32 10.90 -4.59 19.94
N SER A 33 9.94 -4.80 20.84
CA SER A 33 8.77 -5.64 20.57
C SER A 33 7.89 -5.01 19.47
N SER A 34 7.09 -5.84 18.79
CA SER A 34 6.16 -5.36 17.77
C SER A 34 5.17 -4.34 18.34
N ASP A 35 4.69 -4.55 19.56
CA ASP A 35 3.74 -3.64 20.22
C ASP A 35 4.38 -2.27 20.47
N SER A 36 5.61 -2.24 20.99
CA SER A 36 6.34 -0.99 21.20
C SER A 36 6.62 -0.25 19.89
N MET A 37 6.88 -0.97 18.78
CA MET A 37 7.01 -0.34 17.46
C MET A 37 5.70 0.29 16.99
N HIS A 38 4.55 -0.40 17.15
CA HIS A 38 3.25 0.13 16.75
C HIS A 38 2.85 1.36 17.58
N ILE A 39 3.02 1.29 18.90
CA ILE A 39 2.74 2.41 19.80
C ILE A 39 3.68 3.58 19.49
N GLY A 40 4.98 3.30 19.30
CA GLY A 40 5.97 4.32 18.96
C GLY A 40 5.65 5.05 17.66
N LEU A 41 5.16 4.35 16.63
CA LEU A 41 4.74 4.96 15.37
C LEU A 41 3.56 5.92 15.56
N LEU A 42 2.52 5.49 16.29
CA LEU A 42 1.36 6.33 16.58
C LEU A 42 1.76 7.55 17.40
N ALA A 43 2.56 7.36 18.45
CA ALA A 43 3.06 8.44 19.29
C ALA A 43 3.86 9.47 18.48
N ALA A 44 4.76 9.01 17.59
CA ALA A 44 5.55 9.89 16.73
C ALA A 44 4.66 10.71 15.77
N ALA A 45 3.68 10.07 15.13
CA ALA A 45 2.76 10.76 14.23
C ALA A 45 1.90 11.80 14.96
N VAL A 46 1.35 11.44 16.13
CA VAL A 46 0.55 12.35 16.96
C VAL A 46 1.39 13.54 17.44
N HIS A 47 2.61 13.28 17.94
CA HIS A 47 3.51 14.34 18.38
C HIS A 47 3.88 15.30 17.25
N ALA A 48 4.23 14.76 16.08
CA ALA A 48 4.57 15.54 14.90
C ALA A 48 3.40 16.43 14.45
N ALA A 49 2.18 15.88 14.43
CA ALA A 49 0.98 16.63 14.09
C ALA A 49 0.69 17.76 15.10
N ALA A 50 0.79 17.48 16.41
CA ALA A 50 0.51 18.46 17.47
C ALA A 50 1.53 19.60 17.53
N THR A 51 2.79 19.33 17.17
CA THR A 51 3.89 20.30 17.22
C THR A 51 4.24 20.92 15.87
N ASN A 52 3.53 20.53 14.81
CA ASN A 52 3.86 20.88 13.42
C ASN A 52 5.34 20.58 13.07
N SER A 53 5.84 19.45 13.58
CA SER A 53 7.21 19.00 13.35
C SER A 53 7.25 17.86 12.32
N ARG A 54 8.46 17.57 11.82
CA ARG A 54 8.67 16.51 10.83
C ARG A 54 8.94 15.19 11.55
N PHE A 55 8.47 14.09 10.97
CA PHE A 55 8.85 12.74 11.36
C PHE A 55 9.15 11.89 10.11
N THR A 56 9.88 10.80 10.31
CA THR A 56 10.33 9.92 9.23
C THR A 56 9.59 8.61 9.28
N ILE A 57 9.21 8.11 8.09
CA ILE A 57 8.59 6.81 7.89
C ILE A 57 9.41 6.01 6.87
N PHE A 58 9.48 4.70 7.06
CA PHE A 58 10.12 3.79 6.13
C PHE A 58 9.06 3.03 5.35
N TYR A 59 9.19 3.01 4.02
CA TYR A 59 8.30 2.27 3.14
C TYR A 59 9.06 1.15 2.44
N ASN A 60 8.59 -0.09 2.63
CA ASN A 60 9.07 -1.24 1.89
C ASN A 60 7.93 -1.78 0.99
N PRO A 61 7.89 -1.43 -0.31
CA PRO A 61 6.83 -1.85 -1.24
C PRO A 61 6.74 -3.37 -1.43
N ARG A 62 7.78 -4.12 -1.04
CA ARG A 62 7.80 -5.59 -1.10
C ARG A 62 7.15 -6.25 0.10
N ALA A 63 7.19 -5.60 1.26
CA ALA A 63 6.58 -6.09 2.49
C ALA A 63 5.13 -5.58 2.66
N SER A 64 4.83 -4.39 2.14
CA SER A 64 3.48 -3.83 2.13
C SER A 64 3.08 -3.42 0.70
N PRO A 65 2.10 -4.12 0.09
CA PRO A 65 1.63 -3.77 -1.25
C PRO A 65 0.69 -2.55 -1.26
N SER A 66 0.23 -2.08 -0.09
CA SER A 66 -0.66 -0.92 0.01
C SER A 66 0.13 0.34 0.31
N GLU A 67 0.05 1.32 -0.60
CA GLU A 67 0.56 2.68 -0.37
C GLU A 67 -0.24 3.33 0.77
N PHE A 68 0.45 3.91 1.75
CA PHE A 68 -0.17 4.63 2.88
C PHE A 68 0.15 6.13 2.89
N VAL A 69 1.02 6.60 1.99
CA VAL A 69 1.26 8.02 1.73
C VAL A 69 0.69 8.34 0.36
N ILE A 70 -0.51 8.92 0.34
CA ILE A 70 -1.24 9.21 -0.89
C ILE A 70 -1.17 10.71 -1.20
N PRO A 71 -0.75 11.12 -2.42
CA PRO A 71 -0.83 12.52 -2.82
C PRO A 71 -2.25 13.08 -2.65
N LEU A 72 -2.36 14.28 -2.07
CA LEU A 72 -3.64 14.91 -1.72
C LEU A 72 -4.60 15.00 -2.92
N SER A 73 -4.11 15.32 -4.11
CA SER A 73 -4.92 15.39 -5.34
C SER A 73 -5.54 14.04 -5.72
N LYS A 74 -4.80 12.94 -5.55
CA LYS A 74 -5.34 11.58 -5.77
C LYS A 74 -6.41 11.25 -4.73
N TYR A 75 -6.16 11.60 -3.46
CA TYR A 75 -7.12 11.38 -2.38
C TYR A 75 -8.45 12.13 -2.64
N ILE A 76 -8.39 13.43 -2.93
CA ILE A 76 -9.58 14.25 -3.17
C ILE A 76 -10.40 13.69 -4.35
N LYS A 77 -9.73 13.35 -5.45
CA LYS A 77 -10.39 12.76 -6.62
C LYS A 77 -11.08 11.43 -6.26
N ALA A 78 -10.40 10.55 -5.54
CA ALA A 78 -10.93 9.25 -5.18
C ALA A 78 -12.14 9.35 -4.25
N VAL A 79 -12.04 10.16 -3.19
CA VAL A 79 -13.06 10.25 -2.15
C VAL A 79 -14.26 11.10 -2.58
N PHE A 80 -14.03 12.30 -3.13
CA PHE A 80 -15.11 13.27 -3.32
C PHE A 80 -15.64 13.31 -4.76
N HIS A 81 -14.83 12.96 -5.77
CA HIS A 81 -15.25 13.09 -7.17
C HIS A 81 -15.70 11.76 -7.80
N THR A 82 -15.16 10.62 -7.35
CA THR A 82 -15.40 9.32 -8.02
C THR A 82 -16.78 8.72 -7.70
N ARG A 83 -17.47 9.19 -6.65
CA ARG A 83 -18.80 8.72 -6.22
C ARG A 83 -18.90 7.18 -6.16
N ILE A 84 -18.05 6.58 -5.35
CA ILE A 84 -17.97 5.13 -5.17
C ILE A 84 -19.30 4.58 -4.63
N SER A 85 -19.80 3.49 -5.22
CA SER A 85 -21.06 2.84 -4.84
C SER A 85 -21.01 1.32 -5.01
N VAL A 86 -21.88 0.61 -4.29
CA VAL A 86 -22.06 -0.85 -4.42
C VAL A 86 -22.54 -1.20 -5.82
N GLY A 87 -22.01 -2.28 -6.39
CA GLY A 87 -22.27 -2.70 -7.78
C GLY A 87 -21.34 -2.05 -8.81
N MET A 88 -20.56 -1.03 -8.44
CA MET A 88 -19.62 -0.39 -9.36
C MET A 88 -18.47 -1.36 -9.70
N ARG A 89 -18.19 -1.50 -11.00
CA ARG A 89 -17.06 -2.29 -11.51
C ARG A 89 -15.81 -1.42 -11.56
N PHE A 90 -14.67 -1.99 -11.22
CA PHE A 90 -13.38 -1.29 -11.27
C PHE A 90 -12.30 -2.20 -11.84
N ARG A 91 -11.19 -1.58 -12.24
CA ARG A 91 -9.98 -2.27 -12.68
C ARG A 91 -8.83 -1.87 -11.78
N MET A 92 -7.99 -2.84 -11.43
CA MET A 92 -6.79 -2.61 -10.63
C MET A 92 -5.59 -3.31 -11.27
N LEU A 93 -4.44 -2.66 -11.20
CA LEU A 93 -3.18 -3.20 -11.71
C LEU A 93 -2.50 -4.00 -10.60
N PHE A 94 -2.08 -5.22 -10.91
CA PHE A 94 -1.26 -6.04 -10.03
C PHE A 94 0.03 -6.41 -10.77
N GLU A 95 1.14 -6.36 -10.02
CA GLU A 95 2.42 -6.83 -10.50
C GLU A 95 2.45 -8.37 -10.45
N THR A 96 2.88 -8.98 -11.55
CA THR A 96 3.06 -10.43 -11.67
C THR A 96 4.48 -10.85 -11.26
N GLU A 97 4.69 -12.15 -11.06
CA GLU A 97 6.01 -12.69 -10.72
C GLU A 97 7.09 -12.38 -11.78
N GLU A 98 6.69 -12.29 -13.05
CA GLU A 98 7.54 -11.97 -14.19
C GLU A 98 7.82 -10.46 -14.33
N SER A 99 7.44 -9.65 -13.33
CA SER A 99 7.54 -8.18 -13.36
C SER A 99 6.73 -7.53 -14.50
N SER A 100 5.74 -8.25 -15.05
CA SER A 100 4.70 -7.67 -15.90
C SER A 100 3.54 -7.14 -15.06
N VAL A 101 2.81 -6.15 -15.55
CA VAL A 101 1.62 -5.61 -14.86
C VAL A 101 0.35 -6.12 -15.54
N ARG A 102 -0.53 -6.77 -14.77
CA ARG A 102 -1.83 -7.27 -15.27
C ARG A 102 -3.00 -6.49 -14.69
N ARG A 103 -4.05 -6.34 -15.50
CA ARG A 103 -5.31 -5.70 -15.08
C ARG A 103 -6.28 -6.76 -14.58
N TYR A 104 -6.70 -6.60 -13.33
CA TYR A 104 -7.74 -7.40 -12.73
C TYR A 104 -9.01 -6.58 -12.61
N MET A 105 -10.16 -7.23 -12.75
CA MET A 105 -11.46 -6.60 -12.59
C MET A 105 -12.15 -7.11 -11.33
N GLY A 106 -12.82 -6.21 -10.61
CA GLY A 106 -13.65 -6.53 -9.47
C GLY A 106 -14.93 -5.71 -9.46
N THR A 107 -15.85 -6.08 -8.57
CA THR A 107 -17.08 -5.34 -8.29
C THR A 107 -17.11 -4.97 -6.82
N ILE A 108 -17.54 -3.75 -6.51
CA ILE A 108 -17.70 -3.28 -5.14
C ILE A 108 -18.94 -3.92 -4.53
N THR A 109 -18.77 -4.55 -3.37
CA THR A 109 -19.85 -5.23 -2.65
C THR A 109 -20.34 -4.44 -1.45
N GLU A 110 -19.47 -3.61 -0.87
CA GLU A 110 -19.76 -2.89 0.38
C GLU A 110 -18.84 -1.67 0.50
N VAL A 111 -19.33 -0.61 1.14
CA VAL A 111 -18.56 0.57 1.52
C VAL A 111 -18.80 0.84 3.00
N SER A 112 -17.78 0.68 3.83
CA SER A 112 -17.86 0.81 5.29
C SER A 112 -16.48 0.99 5.89
N ASP A 113 -16.37 1.56 7.09
CA ASP A 113 -15.08 1.64 7.80
C ASP A 113 -14.50 0.25 8.04
N ALA A 114 -13.20 0.08 7.80
CA ALA A 114 -12.52 -1.20 8.01
C ALA A 114 -12.39 -1.56 9.50
N ASP A 115 -12.28 -0.54 10.36
CA ASP A 115 -12.22 -0.67 11.81
C ASP A 115 -12.92 0.53 12.45
N PRO A 116 -14.25 0.50 12.56
CA PRO A 116 -15.02 1.65 13.06
C PRO A 116 -14.75 1.95 14.55
N VAL A 117 -14.21 1.00 15.31
CA VAL A 117 -13.92 1.19 16.74
C VAL A 117 -12.63 1.99 16.93
N ARG A 118 -11.57 1.64 16.20
CA ARG A 118 -10.27 2.34 16.31
C ARG A 118 -10.14 3.55 15.39
N TRP A 119 -10.77 3.50 14.21
CA TRP A 119 -10.62 4.51 13.17
C TRP A 119 -11.96 4.86 12.51
N PRO A 120 -12.88 5.49 13.26
CA PRO A 120 -14.17 5.90 12.71
C PRO A 120 -13.98 6.89 11.54
N SER A 121 -14.83 6.76 10.52
CA SER A 121 -14.80 7.59 9.29
C SER A 121 -13.51 7.49 8.48
N SER A 122 -12.75 6.40 8.62
CA SER A 122 -11.52 6.17 7.87
C SER A 122 -11.79 5.58 6.49
N TYR A 123 -11.30 6.26 5.45
CA TYR A 123 -11.34 5.72 4.09
C TYR A 123 -10.35 4.56 3.86
N TRP A 124 -9.47 4.26 4.81
CA TRP A 124 -8.50 3.18 4.68
C TRP A 124 -9.18 1.82 4.54
N ARG A 125 -8.99 1.18 3.38
CA ARG A 125 -9.61 -0.13 3.05
C ARG A 125 -11.13 -0.15 3.26
N SER A 126 -11.79 0.99 3.07
CA SER A 126 -13.23 1.16 3.27
C SER A 126 -14.12 0.54 2.18
N VAL A 127 -13.52 -0.05 1.15
CA VAL A 127 -14.22 -0.63 0.00
C VAL A 127 -13.98 -2.13 -0.03
N LYS A 128 -15.04 -2.90 0.17
CA LYS A 128 -15.02 -4.36 0.01
C LYS A 128 -15.38 -4.73 -1.41
N VAL A 129 -14.71 -5.76 -1.92
CA VAL A 129 -14.78 -6.14 -3.32
C VAL A 129 -14.88 -7.65 -3.46
N THR A 130 -15.49 -8.09 -4.56
CA THR A 130 -15.46 -9.50 -4.95
C THR A 130 -14.02 -9.94 -5.24
N LYS A 131 -13.76 -11.25 -5.19
CA LYS A 131 -12.51 -11.82 -5.71
C LYS A 131 -12.28 -11.29 -7.12
N MET A 132 -11.15 -10.62 -7.34
CA MET A 132 -10.85 -10.04 -8.64
C MET A 132 -10.42 -11.12 -9.61
N MET A 133 -10.91 -11.03 -10.85
CA MET A 133 -10.58 -11.97 -11.93
C MET A 133 -9.62 -11.30 -12.91
N ASN A 134 -8.68 -12.08 -13.42
CA ASN A 134 -7.83 -11.63 -14.52
C ASN A 134 -8.68 -11.52 -15.79
N LEU A 135 -8.43 -10.48 -16.59
CA LEU A 135 -8.95 -10.35 -17.95
C LEU A 135 -8.11 -11.15 -18.94
#